data_AF-A0A935DLC3-F1
#
_entry.id   AF-A0A935DLC3-F1
#
_cell.length_a   1.000
_cell.length_b   1.000
_cell.length_c   1.000
_cell.angle_alpha   90.00
_cell.angle_beta   90.00
_cell.angle_gamma   90.00
#
_symmetry.space_group_name_H-M   'P 1'
#
loop_
_entity.id
_entity.type
_entity.pdbx_description
1 polymer ?
#
loop_
_entity_poly.entity_id
_entity_poly.type
_entity_poly.pdbx_seq_one_letter_code
_entity_poly.pdbx_strand_id
1 'polypeptide(L)' 'MSRNTVLAQALQLPPDERADVAKLLIASLDDPAEEGVEAAWLAEVERRLQDVDRGTAKCEPWEVVRARIAARLHANRG' A
#
# COMPACT_ATOMS: atom_id res chain seq x y z
N MET A 1 -4.57 21.68 20.16
CA MET A 1 -4.65 22.04 18.72
C MET A 1 -5.82 21.29 18.11
N SER A 2 -6.67 21.90 17.29
CA SER A 2 -7.84 21.21 16.70
C SER A 2 -7.51 20.55 15.36
N ARG A 3 -8.27 19.53 14.93
CA ARG A 3 -8.14 18.92 13.59
C ARG A 3 -8.16 19.96 12.48
N ASN A 4 -9.08 20.92 12.56
CA ASN A 4 -9.22 21.99 11.59
C ASN A 4 -8.02 22.95 11.62
N THR A 5 -7.42 23.19 12.79
CA THR A 5 -6.20 23.98 12.92
C THR A 5 -5.02 23.30 12.23
N VAL A 6 -4.84 21.99 12.43
CA VAL A 6 -3.77 21.21 11.80
C VAL A 6 -3.94 21.17 10.28
N LEU A 7 -5.17 20.93 9.80
CA LEU A 7 -5.47 20.95 8.37
C LEU A 7 -5.21 22.32 7.76
N ALA A 8 -5.67 23.39 8.40
CA ALA A 8 -5.48 24.76 7.91
C ALA A 8 -4.00 25.11 7.76
N GLN A 9 -3.15 24.67 8.68
CA GLN A 9 -1.70 24.87 8.61
C GLN A 9 -1.03 24.01 7.55
N ALA A 10 -1.37 22.72 7.47
CA ALA A 10 -0.84 21.84 6.44
C ALA A 10 -1.17 22.37 5.04
N LEU A 11 -2.36 22.94 4.84
CA LEU A 11 -2.76 23.53 3.55
C LEU A 11 -1.97 24.79 3.17
N GLN A 12 -1.25 25.44 4.09
CA GLN A 12 -0.36 26.56 3.76
C GLN A 12 0.98 26.11 3.16
N LEU A 13 1.35 24.82 3.29
CA LEU A 13 2.62 24.31 2.79
C LEU A 13 2.60 24.14 1.27
N PRO A 14 3.78 24.18 0.60
CA PRO A 14 3.92 23.77 -0.79
C PRO A 14 3.42 22.34 -1.05
N PRO A 15 3.01 22.00 -2.29
CA PRO A 15 2.44 20.69 -2.61
C PRO A 15 3.28 19.48 -2.15
N ASP A 16 4.60 19.54 -2.30
CA ASP A 16 5.48 18.43 -1.94
C ASP A 16 5.56 18.24 -0.42
N GLU A 17 5.67 19.33 0.34
CA GLU A 17 5.65 19.29 1.80
C GLU A 17 4.30 18.80 2.34
N ARG A 18 3.19 19.16 1.69
CA ARG A 18 1.87 18.60 2.02
C ARG A 18 1.82 17.09 1.81
N ALA A 19 2.40 16.61 0.71
CA ALA A 19 2.46 15.18 0.43
C ALA A 19 3.28 14.45 1.51
N ASP A 20 4.38 15.04 1.97
CA ASP A 20 5.20 14.45 3.03
C ASP A 20 4.49 14.44 4.38
N VAL A 21 3.80 15.53 4.76
CA VAL A 21 2.94 15.54 5.96
C VAL A 21 1.85 14.47 5.88
N ALA A 22 1.20 14.33 4.72
CA ALA A 22 0.19 13.30 4.52
C ALA A 22 0.77 11.87 4.66
N LYS A 23 1.96 11.60 4.09
CA LYS A 23 2.65 10.31 4.24
C LYS A 23 2.95 10.00 5.70
N LEU A 24 3.47 10.97 6.45
CA LEU A 24 3.80 10.81 7.87
C LEU A 24 2.55 10.56 8.71
N LEU A 25 1.46 11.27 8.43
CA LEU A 25 0.19 11.05 9.11
C LEU A 25 -0.38 9.67 8.81
N ILE A 26 -0.32 9.21 7.55
CA ILE A 26 -0.75 7.86 7.17
C ILE A 26 0.10 6.80 7.90
N ALA A 27 1.42 6.94 7.88
CA ALA A 27 2.32 6.02 8.59
C ALA A 27 2.09 6.01 10.10
N SER A 28 1.65 7.13 10.69
CA SER A 28 1.30 7.18 12.12
C SER A 28 0.01 6.41 12.47
N LEU A 29 -0.78 6.01 11.47
CA LEU A 29 -1.96 5.17 11.66
C LEU A 29 -1.61 3.68 11.66
N ASP A 30 -0.39 3.32 11.26
CA ASP A 30 0.05 1.92 11.32
C ASP A 30 0.17 1.52 12.80
N ASP A 31 -0.72 0.64 13.25
CA ASP A 31 -0.60 0.03 14.56
C ASP A 31 0.74 -0.70 14.67
N PRO A 32 1.34 -0.79 15.88
CA PRO A 32 2.48 -1.65 16.10
C PRO A 32 2.12 -3.04 15.56
N ALA A 33 2.91 -3.54 14.60
CA ALA A 33 2.69 -4.86 14.06
C ALA A 33 2.60 -5.84 15.24
N GLU A 34 1.51 -6.60 15.32
CA GLU A 34 1.35 -7.60 16.37
C GLU A 34 2.55 -8.55 16.34
N GLU A 35 2.98 -8.97 17.53
CA GLU A 35 4.15 -9.83 17.65
C GLU A 35 3.93 -11.10 16.81
N GLY A 36 4.84 -11.35 15.88
CA GLY A 36 4.77 -12.49 14.95
C GLY A 36 4.10 -12.22 13.59
N VAL A 37 3.52 -11.04 13.34
CA VAL A 37 2.99 -10.68 12.00
C VAL A 37 4.09 -10.73 10.94
N GLU A 38 5.25 -10.15 11.23
CA GLU A 38 6.40 -10.16 10.30
C GLU A 38 6.89 -11.59 10.04
N ALA A 39 6.99 -12.42 11.08
CA ALA A 39 7.41 -13.80 10.95
C ALA A 39 6.41 -14.64 10.15
N ALA A 40 5.11 -14.45 10.39
CA ALA A 40 4.05 -15.12 9.63
C ALA A 40 4.03 -14.67 8.16
N TRP A 41 4.28 -13.38 7.90
CA TRP A 41 4.39 -12.84 6.55
C TRP A 41 5.59 -13.42 5.79
N LEU A 42 6.76 -13.46 6.43
CA LEU A 42 7.97 -14.06 5.86
C LEU A 42 7.75 -15.54 5.51
N ALA A 43 7.15 -16.31 6.44
CA ALA A 43 6.83 -17.71 6.21
C ALA A 43 5.88 -17.90 5.01
N GLU A 44 4.87 -17.02 4.87
CA GLU A 44 3.95 -17.07 3.74
C GLU A 44 4.63 -16.71 2.41
N VAL A 45 5.53 -15.73 2.40
CA VAL A 45 6.30 -15.38 1.19
C VAL A 45 7.19 -16.53 0.76
N GLU A 46 7.90 -17.16 1.69
CA GLU A 46 8.75 -18.32 1.39
C GLU A 46 7.91 -19.48 0.84
N ARG A 47 6.75 -19.77 1.45
CA ARG A 47 5.81 -20.78 0.96
C ARG A 47 5.34 -20.48 -0.47
N ARG A 48 4.99 -19.23 -0.78
CA ARG A 48 4.54 -18.83 -2.12
C ARG A 48 5.64 -18.91 -3.17
N LEU A 49 6.87 -18.56 -2.82
CA LEU A 49 8.02 -18.73 -3.70
C LEU A 49 8.22 -20.21 -4.04
N GLN A 50 8.19 -21.09 -3.03
CA GLN A 50 8.30 -22.53 -3.26
C GLN A 50 7.17 -23.08 -4.15
N ASP A 51 5.93 -22.61 -3.99
CA ASP A 51 4.82 -23.02 -4.86
C ASP A 51 5.05 -22.59 -6.32
N VAL A 52 5.64 -21.42 -6.54
CA VAL A 52 6.00 -20.95 -7.89
C VAL A 52 7.13 -21.79 -8.46
N ASP A 53 8.20 -22.02 -7.71
CA ASP A 53 9.35 -22.81 -8.14
C ASP A 53 8.98 -24.26 -8.48
N ARG A 54 8.01 -24.83 -7.73
CA ARG A 54 7.49 -26.18 -7.95
C ARG A 54 6.42 -26.24 -9.05
N GLY A 55 5.99 -25.10 -9.58
CA GLY A 55 4.93 -25.01 -10.58
C GLY A 55 3.54 -25.39 -10.05
N THR A 56 3.34 -25.40 -8.73
CA THR A 56 2.05 -25.69 -8.07
C THR A 56 1.21 -24.42 -7.91
N ALA A 57 1.83 -23.24 -7.97
CA ALA A 57 1.13 -21.97 -7.95
C ALA A 57 0.32 -21.74 -9.24
N LYS A 58 -0.91 -21.24 -9.07
CA LYS A 58 -1.71 -20.72 -10.18
C LYS A 58 -1.28 -19.27 -10.45
N CYS A 59 -0.41 -19.08 -11.44
CA CYS A 59 0.05 -17.76 -11.85
C CYS A 59 -0.81 -17.20 -13.01
N GLU A 60 -1.02 -15.89 -13.01
CA GLU A 60 -1.61 -15.17 -14.15
C GLU A 60 -0.51 -14.35 -14.83
N PRO A 61 -0.45 -14.30 -16.18
CA PRO A 61 0.52 -13.48 -16.87
C PRO A 61 0.41 -12.01 -16.46
N TRP A 62 1.56 -11.37 -16.22
CA TRP A 62 1.63 -9.99 -15.74
C TRP A 62 0.85 -9.00 -16.62
N GLU A 63 0.90 -9.17 -17.95
CA GLU A 63 0.20 -8.28 -18.88
C GLU A 63 -1.32 -8.31 -18.70
N VAL A 64 -1.89 -9.47 -18.34
CA VAL A 64 -3.32 -9.61 -18.07
C VAL A 64 -3.69 -8.86 -16.78
N VAL A 65 -2.91 -9.03 -15.72
CA VAL A 65 -3.10 -8.32 -14.44
C VAL A 65 -2.98 -6.82 -14.64
N ARG A 66 -1.94 -6.36 -15.35
CA ARG A 66 -1.66 -4.94 -15.62
C ARG A 66 -2.81 -4.29 -16.39
N ALA A 67 -3.29 -4.92 -17.46
CA ALA A 67 -4.42 -4.41 -18.23
C ALA A 67 -5.68 -4.24 -17.36
N ARG A 68 -5.97 -5.23 -16.50
CA ARG A 68 -7.10 -5.16 -15.56
C ARG A 68 -6.96 -4.04 -14.53
N ILE A 69 -5.77 -3.81 -13.99
CA ILE A 69 -5.50 -2.70 -13.05
C ILE A 69 -5.71 -1.36 -13.75
N ALA A 70 -5.16 -1.18 -14.97
CA ALA A 70 -5.31 0.04 -15.74
C ALA A 70 -6.80 0.34 -16.01
N ALA A 71 -7.56 -0.65 -16.47
CA ALA A 71 -9.00 -0.50 -16.72
C ALA A 71 -9.77 -0.03 -15.46
N ARG A 72 -9.47 -0.60 -14.28
CA ARG A 72 -10.10 -0.20 -13.00
C ARG A 72 -9.75 1.23 -12.61
N LEU A 73 -8.49 1.63 -12.77
CA LEU A 73 -8.05 3.00 -12.47
C LEU A 73 -8.69 4.02 -13.41
N HIS A 74 -8.91 3.67 -14.68
CA HIS A 74 -9.65 4.51 -15.63
C HIS A 74 -11.14 4.63 -15.25
N ALA A 75 -11.78 3.51 -14.87
CA ALA A 75 -13.19 3.52 -14.46
C ALA A 75 -13.46 4.33 -13.18
N ASN A 76 -12.54 4.35 -12.22
CA ASN A 76 -12.67 5.14 -10.98
C ASN A 76 -12.34 6.64 -11.16
N ARG A 77 -11.89 7.06 -12.34
CA ARG A 77 -11.54 8.45 -12.67
C ARG A 77 -12.57 9.12 -13.59
N GLY A 78 -13.60 8.40 -14.01
CA GLY A 78 -14.69 8.88 -14.87
C GLY A 78 -15.97 9.16 -14.10
#